data_AF-A0A1V6DCY2-F1
#
_entry.id   AF-A0A1V6DCY2-F1
#
_cell.length_a   1.000
_cell.length_b   1.000
_cell.length_c   1.000
_cell.angle_alpha   90.00
_cell.angle_beta   90.00
_cell.angle_gamma   90.00
#
_symmetry.space_group_name_H-M   'P 1'
#
loop_
_entity.id
_entity.type
_entity.pdbx_description
1 polymer ?
#
loop_
_entity_poly.entity_id
_entity_poly.type
_entity_poly.pdbx_seq_one_letter_code
_entity_poly.pdbx_strand_id
1 'polypeptide(L)'
;MDARLLKDLENDFIDWIYRTQTLKLRLNEALGVVAEPGDSEETFRRKCENAMQEKLQAEVDALTKKHASQLKTLEDKLSREESRLDNYKSQLGHRRLEEAGKLAETVLGLARGRSRSVSSSLTKRRMTSQAKANVEKSELEIKNITRDIERIKSEQKDELAKVEQKWAETLEKVVVEPVSAYKKDIYVDRFALLWLPYYAFIKGEERVIVPAFRWGS
;
A
#
# COMPACT_ATOMS: atom_id res chain seq x y z
N MET A 1 -33.69 -57.72 7.18
CA MET A 1 -32.90 -57.03 6.14
C MET A 1 -31.47 -57.50 6.24
N ASP A 2 -30.80 -57.73 5.12
CA ASP A 2 -29.41 -58.16 5.09
C ASP A 2 -28.50 -56.99 5.54
N ALA A 3 -27.70 -57.23 6.57
CA ALA A 3 -26.76 -56.23 7.10
C ALA A 3 -25.73 -55.81 6.04
N ARG A 4 -25.43 -56.70 5.08
CA ARG A 4 -24.54 -56.42 3.95
C ARG A 4 -25.15 -55.39 3.00
N LEU A 5 -26.43 -55.57 2.64
CA LEU A 5 -27.14 -54.66 1.75
C LEU A 5 -27.30 -53.26 2.35
N LEU A 6 -27.56 -53.16 3.65
CA LEU A 6 -27.60 -51.87 4.37
C LEU A 6 -26.25 -51.13 4.31
N LYS A 7 -25.15 -51.86 4.49
CA LYS A 7 -23.81 -51.30 4.44
C LYS A 7 -23.39 -50.88 3.03
N ASP A 8 -23.79 -51.63 2.01
CA ASP A 8 -23.55 -51.26 0.61
C ASP A 8 -24.32 -49.96 0.25
N LEU A 9 -25.59 -49.84 0.68
CA LEU A 9 -26.37 -48.61 0.49
C LEU A 9 -25.81 -47.41 1.25
N GLU A 10 -25.25 -47.62 2.44
CA GLU A 10 -24.56 -46.56 3.21
C GLU A 10 -23.31 -46.07 2.46
N ASN A 11 -22.51 -46.99 1.91
CA ASN A 11 -21.34 -46.63 1.10
C ASN A 11 -21.73 -45.88 -0.17
N ASP A 12 -22.78 -46.33 -0.87
CA ASP A 12 -23.32 -45.66 -2.06
C ASP A 12 -23.84 -44.26 -1.71
N PHE A 13 -24.45 -44.09 -0.54
CA PHE A 13 -24.88 -42.78 -0.05
C PHE A 13 -23.69 -41.85 0.24
N ILE A 14 -22.63 -42.35 0.86
CA ILE A 14 -21.38 -41.60 1.07
C ILE A 14 -20.74 -41.23 -0.27
N ASP A 15 -20.71 -42.16 -1.24
CA ASP A 15 -20.20 -41.90 -2.58
C ASP A 15 -21.05 -40.88 -3.35
N TRP A 16 -22.36 -40.89 -3.15
CA TRP A 16 -23.25 -39.87 -3.69
C TRP A 16 -22.95 -38.51 -3.08
N ILE A 17 -22.88 -38.38 -1.75
CA ILE A 17 -22.50 -37.12 -1.07
C ILE A 17 -21.17 -36.60 -1.62
N TYR A 18 -20.14 -37.45 -1.68
CA TYR A 18 -18.82 -37.10 -2.20
C TYR A 18 -18.87 -36.55 -3.64
N ARG A 19 -19.72 -37.12 -4.49
CA ARG A 19 -19.83 -36.72 -5.91
C ARG A 19 -20.73 -35.51 -6.16
N THR A 20 -21.76 -35.31 -5.33
CA THR A 20 -22.78 -34.27 -5.59
C THR A 20 -22.71 -33.06 -4.66
N GLN A 21 -22.17 -33.22 -3.45
CA GLN A 21 -22.12 -32.12 -2.49
C GLN A 21 -20.79 -31.37 -2.62
N THR A 22 -20.90 -30.10 -3.02
CA THR A 22 -19.78 -29.16 -3.06
C THR A 22 -20.11 -27.95 -2.20
N LEU A 23 -19.23 -27.61 -1.27
CA LEU A 23 -19.36 -26.39 -0.49
C LEU A 23 -18.75 -25.23 -1.27
N LYS A 24 -19.54 -24.19 -1.55
CA LYS A 24 -19.02 -22.99 -2.21
C LYS A 24 -18.42 -22.08 -1.14
N LEU A 25 -17.10 -21.93 -1.15
CA LEU A 25 -16.40 -20.98 -0.27
C LEU A 25 -16.06 -19.71 -1.05
N ARG A 26 -16.26 -18.56 -0.42
CA ARG A 26 -15.79 -17.27 -0.94
C ARG A 26 -14.37 -17.05 -0.44
N LEU A 27 -13.49 -16.62 -1.32
CA LEU A 27 -12.12 -16.30 -0.96
C LEU A 27 -11.66 -15.06 -1.71
N ASN A 28 -10.78 -14.29 -1.08
CA ASN A 28 -10.05 -13.22 -1.73
C ASN A 28 -8.56 -13.58 -1.65
N GLU A 29 -8.01 -14.14 -2.74
CA GLU A 29 -6.63 -14.65 -2.79
C GLU A 29 -5.59 -13.56 -2.48
N ALA A 30 -5.84 -12.35 -2.97
CA ALA A 30 -4.92 -11.24 -2.80
C ALA A 30 -4.90 -10.72 -1.35
N LEU A 31 -6.03 -10.79 -0.64
CA LEU A 31 -6.11 -10.53 0.80
C LEU A 31 -5.70 -11.73 1.65
N GLY A 32 -5.77 -12.96 1.11
CA GLY A 32 -5.54 -14.20 1.85
C GLY A 32 -6.67 -14.54 2.82
N VAL A 33 -7.87 -14.00 2.58
CA VAL A 33 -9.04 -14.18 3.44
C VAL A 33 -9.97 -15.23 2.82
N VAL A 34 -10.34 -16.22 3.62
CA VAL A 34 -11.29 -17.28 3.25
C VAL A 34 -12.53 -17.15 4.13
N ALA A 35 -13.72 -17.24 3.53
CA ALA A 35 -14.98 -17.27 4.26
C ALA A 35 -15.13 -18.58 5.02
N GLU A 36 -15.62 -18.52 6.26
CA GLU A 36 -15.96 -19.74 6.99
C GLU A 36 -17.29 -20.33 6.49
N PRO A 37 -17.47 -21.66 6.60
CA PRO A 37 -18.75 -22.28 6.28
C PRO A 37 -19.89 -21.68 7.13
N GLY A 38 -20.85 -21.02 6.48
CA GLY A 38 -21.98 -20.37 7.15
C GLY A 38 -21.80 -18.87 7.44
N ASP A 39 -20.65 -18.27 7.08
CA ASP A 39 -20.48 -16.82 7.13
C ASP A 39 -21.50 -16.12 6.21
N SER A 40 -22.07 -15.02 6.71
CA SER A 40 -22.86 -14.13 5.86
C SER A 40 -21.94 -13.36 4.91
N GLU A 41 -22.51 -12.83 3.82
CA GLU A 41 -21.74 -12.01 2.89
C GLU A 41 -21.14 -10.77 3.60
N GLU A 42 -21.87 -10.22 4.56
CA GLU A 42 -21.42 -9.07 5.37
C GLU A 42 -20.25 -9.43 6.29
N THR A 43 -20.27 -10.60 6.95
CA THR A 43 -19.15 -10.99 7.83
C THR A 43 -17.89 -11.23 7.03
N PHE A 44 -18.00 -11.86 5.86
CA PHE A 44 -16.86 -12.05 4.95
C PHE A 44 -16.32 -10.73 4.39
N ARG A 45 -17.20 -9.81 3.96
CA ARG A 45 -16.79 -8.50 3.47
C ARG A 45 -16.02 -7.72 4.54
N ARG A 46 -16.52 -7.70 5.78
CA ARG A 46 -15.83 -7.04 6.91
C ARG A 46 -14.46 -7.66 7.22
N LYS A 47 -14.34 -9.00 7.15
CA LYS A 47 -13.03 -9.68 7.28
C LYS A 47 -12.06 -9.24 6.18
N CYS A 48 -12.53 -9.11 4.94
CA CYS A 48 -11.73 -8.62 3.82
C CYS A 48 -11.32 -7.14 4.00
N GLU A 49 -12.25 -6.28 4.43
CA GLU A 49 -11.97 -4.86 4.70
C GLU A 49 -10.89 -4.69 5.78
N ASN A 50 -10.99 -5.42 6.89
CA ASN A 50 -9.99 -5.38 7.96
C ASN A 50 -8.61 -5.83 7.46
N ALA A 51 -8.55 -6.98 6.76
CA ALA A 51 -7.28 -7.49 6.21
C ALA A 51 -6.68 -6.54 5.17
N MET A 52 -7.52 -5.89 4.36
CA MET A 52 -7.09 -4.87 3.41
C MET A 52 -6.51 -3.66 4.13
N GLN A 53 -7.19 -3.14 5.15
CA GLN A 53 -6.72 -2.00 5.94
C GLN A 53 -5.39 -2.28 6.63
N GLU A 54 -5.20 -3.47 7.21
CA GLU A 54 -3.94 -3.85 7.84
C GLU A 54 -2.78 -3.89 6.83
N LYS A 55 -2.97 -4.51 5.66
CA LYS A 55 -1.94 -4.56 4.62
C LYS A 55 -1.68 -3.19 3.99
N LEU A 56 -2.73 -2.41 3.74
CA LEU A 56 -2.64 -1.04 3.25
C LEU A 56 -1.82 -0.19 4.22
N GLN A 57 -2.15 -0.23 5.52
CA GLN A 57 -1.42 0.55 6.53
C GLN A 57 0.06 0.14 6.58
N ALA A 58 0.36 -1.15 6.53
CA ALA A 58 1.73 -1.64 6.53
C ALA A 58 2.53 -1.15 5.30
N GLU A 59 1.92 -1.15 4.11
CA GLU A 59 2.56 -0.67 2.87
C GLU A 59 2.73 0.85 2.86
N VAL A 60 1.71 1.59 3.32
CA VAL A 60 1.74 3.05 3.49
C VAL A 60 2.82 3.46 4.49
N ASP A 61 2.93 2.77 5.62
CA ASP A 61 3.95 3.04 6.63
C ASP A 61 5.36 2.78 6.10
N ALA A 62 5.54 1.70 5.33
CA ALA A 62 6.83 1.37 4.71
C ALA A 62 7.24 2.43 3.68
N LEU A 63 6.32 2.84 2.80
CA LEU A 63 6.55 3.90 1.82
C LEU A 63 6.85 5.24 2.50
N THR A 64 6.05 5.60 3.50
CA THR A 64 6.23 6.84 4.26
C THR A 64 7.58 6.87 4.96
N LYS A 65 8.02 5.76 5.58
CA LYS A 65 9.35 5.66 6.20
C LYS A 65 10.48 5.81 5.17
N LYS A 66 10.35 5.17 4.00
CA LYS A 66 11.33 5.27 2.91
C LYS A 66 11.48 6.72 2.46
N HIS A 67 10.38 7.38 2.11
CA HIS A 67 10.37 8.78 1.66
C HIS A 67 10.79 9.76 2.75
N ALA A 68 10.38 9.54 4.00
CA ALA A 68 10.78 10.38 5.13
C ALA A 68 12.31 10.36 5.35
N SER A 69 12.96 9.20 5.19
CA SER A 69 14.42 9.11 5.30
C SER A 69 15.16 9.89 4.19
N GLN A 70 14.62 9.87 2.97
CA GLN A 70 15.15 10.60 1.83
C GLN A 70 14.95 12.10 1.97
N LEU A 71 13.74 12.52 2.36
CA LEU A 71 13.41 13.92 2.63
C LEU A 71 14.26 14.49 3.74
N LYS A 72 14.40 13.79 4.86
CA LYS A 72 15.27 14.21 5.97
C LYS A 72 16.72 14.44 5.50
N THR A 73 17.23 13.55 4.66
CA THR A 73 18.59 13.70 4.11
C THR A 73 18.73 14.96 3.24
N LEU A 74 17.70 15.30 2.47
CA LEU A 74 17.70 16.51 1.65
C LEU A 74 17.46 17.78 2.47
N GLU A 75 16.60 17.73 3.49
CA GLU A 75 16.35 18.84 4.42
C GLU A 75 17.59 19.16 5.25
N ASP A 76 18.31 18.14 5.73
CA ASP A 76 19.60 18.31 6.41
C ASP A 76 20.64 18.94 5.48
N LYS A 77 20.66 18.56 4.19
CA LYS A 77 21.53 19.19 3.19
C LYS A 77 21.13 20.64 2.94
N LEU A 78 19.83 20.92 2.79
CA LEU A 78 19.29 22.27 2.58
C LEU A 78 19.71 23.19 3.72
N SER A 79 19.48 22.77 4.97
CA SER A 79 19.84 23.55 6.16
C SER A 79 21.35 23.85 6.22
N ARG A 80 22.19 22.88 5.85
CA ARG A 80 23.65 23.08 5.75
C ARG A 80 24.04 24.06 4.66
N GLU A 81 23.39 24.01 3.49
CA GLU A 81 23.66 24.95 2.40
C GLU A 81 23.16 26.36 2.72
N GLU A 82 22.00 26.51 3.37
CA GLU A 82 21.50 27.81 3.85
C GLU A 82 22.47 28.46 4.84
N SER A 83 22.98 27.66 5.78
CA SER A 83 24.02 28.11 6.72
C SER A 83 25.32 28.50 6.01
N ARG A 84 25.71 27.77 4.94
CA ARG A 84 26.88 28.14 4.13
C ARG A 84 26.64 29.42 3.32
N LEU A 85 25.44 29.60 2.78
CA LEU A 85 25.07 30.81 2.05
C LEU A 85 25.18 32.05 2.94
N ASP A 86 24.70 31.97 4.18
CA ASP A 86 24.82 33.08 5.13
C ASP A 86 26.28 33.45 5.40
N ASN A 87 27.13 32.44 5.63
CA ASN A 87 28.58 32.62 5.77
C ASN A 87 29.20 33.26 4.51
N TYR A 88 28.83 32.83 3.31
CA TYR A 88 29.33 33.41 2.06
C TYR A 88 28.84 34.85 1.85
N LYS A 89 27.60 35.17 2.23
CA LYS A 89 27.05 36.53 2.18
C LYS A 89 27.82 37.46 3.13
N SER A 90 28.08 37.01 4.35
CA SER A 90 28.92 37.74 5.31
C SER A 90 30.34 37.95 4.78
N GLN A 91 30.99 36.92 4.24
CA GLN A 91 32.32 37.04 3.63
C GLN A 91 32.33 38.03 2.46
N LEU A 92 31.34 37.98 1.57
CA LEU A 92 31.22 38.91 0.46
C LEU A 92 31.07 40.36 0.96
N GLY A 93 30.30 40.59 2.03
CA GLY A 93 30.17 41.89 2.68
C GLY A 93 31.51 42.43 3.18
N HIS A 94 32.26 41.61 3.93
CA HIS A 94 33.60 41.96 4.41
C HIS A 94 34.57 42.24 3.25
N ARG A 95 34.56 41.43 2.20
CA ARG A 95 35.43 41.63 1.02
C ARG A 95 35.12 42.93 0.28
N ARG A 96 33.84 43.32 0.17
CA ARG A 96 33.42 44.61 -0.40
C ARG A 96 33.92 45.80 0.42
N LEU A 97 33.84 45.71 1.75
CA LEU A 97 34.37 46.75 2.64
C LEU A 97 35.90 46.88 2.51
N GLU A 98 36.64 45.76 2.48
CA GLU A 98 38.09 45.76 2.25
C GLU A 98 38.47 46.38 0.90
N GLU A 99 37.73 46.06 -0.16
CA GLU A 99 37.96 46.59 -1.50
C GLU A 99 37.70 48.11 -1.55
N ALA A 100 36.61 48.58 -0.94
CA ALA A 100 36.28 50.01 -0.84
C ALA A 100 37.33 50.79 -0.02
N GLY A 101 37.76 50.26 1.12
CA GLY A 101 38.82 50.86 1.94
C GLY A 101 40.15 50.95 1.20
N LYS A 102 40.53 49.90 0.45
CA LYS A 102 41.74 49.93 -0.38
C LYS A 102 41.67 50.93 -1.53
N LEU A 103 40.49 51.09 -2.14
CA LEU A 103 40.25 52.13 -3.14
C LEU A 103 40.45 53.53 -2.55
N ALA A 104 39.86 53.79 -1.38
CA ALA A 104 40.03 55.07 -0.68
C ALA A 104 41.50 55.35 -0.30
N GLU A 105 42.22 54.35 0.24
CA GLU A 105 43.66 54.46 0.52
C GLU A 105 44.49 54.75 -0.73
N THR A 106 44.13 54.14 -1.87
CA THR A 106 44.85 54.33 -3.14
C THR A 106 44.65 55.76 -3.65
N VAL A 107 43.42 56.28 -3.62
CA VAL A 107 43.11 57.67 -4.03
C VAL A 107 43.80 58.68 -3.12
N LEU A 108 43.72 58.49 -1.79
CA LEU A 108 44.39 59.36 -0.82
C LEU A 108 45.93 59.29 -0.94
N GLY A 109 46.48 58.10 -1.21
CA GLY A 109 47.91 57.91 -1.42
C GLY A 109 48.43 58.63 -2.66
N LEU A 110 47.67 58.59 -3.76
CA LEU A 110 47.95 59.32 -4.99
C LEU A 110 47.90 60.85 -4.77
N ALA A 111 46.92 61.35 -4.03
CA ALA A 111 46.82 62.77 -3.67
C ALA A 111 47.99 63.26 -2.80
N ARG A 112 48.59 62.38 -1.99
CA ARG A 112 49.78 62.68 -1.14
C ARG A 112 51.12 62.40 -1.84
N GLY A 113 51.12 62.15 -3.16
CA GLY A 113 52.34 61.97 -3.95
C GLY A 113 53.07 60.63 -3.74
N ARG A 114 52.44 59.64 -3.10
CA ARG A 114 53.03 58.31 -2.89
C ARG A 114 52.37 57.31 -3.86
N SER A 115 53.12 56.90 -4.89
CA SER A 115 52.66 55.79 -5.75
C SER A 115 52.77 54.47 -4.99
N ARG A 116 51.68 53.70 -4.92
CA ARG A 116 51.67 52.32 -4.39
C ARG A 116 51.27 51.35 -5.50
N SER A 117 51.81 50.14 -5.41
CA SER A 117 51.62 49.05 -6.38
C SER A 117 50.15 48.74 -6.68
N VAL A 118 49.79 48.77 -7.96
CA VAL A 118 48.44 48.47 -8.50
C VAL A 118 48.07 46.98 -8.36
N SER A 119 49.05 46.09 -8.13
CA SER A 119 48.85 44.63 -8.05
C SER A 119 47.96 44.18 -6.87
N SER A 120 47.95 44.96 -5.79
CA SER A 120 47.11 44.73 -4.59
C SER A 120 45.61 44.80 -4.93
N SER A 121 45.21 45.77 -5.76
CA SER A 121 43.81 46.05 -6.07
C SER A 121 43.18 45.00 -6.99
N LEU A 122 43.96 44.47 -7.95
CA LEU A 122 43.52 43.37 -8.82
C LEU A 122 43.27 42.07 -8.04
N THR A 123 44.14 41.78 -7.07
CA THR A 123 43.99 40.59 -6.20
C THR A 123 42.75 40.69 -5.31
N LYS A 124 42.45 41.88 -4.76
CA LYS A 124 41.25 42.14 -3.95
C LYS A 124 39.97 41.98 -4.77
N ARG A 125 39.92 42.56 -5.97
CA ARG A 125 38.79 42.40 -6.90
C ARG A 125 38.54 40.94 -7.28
N ARG A 126 39.60 40.16 -7.55
CA ARG A 126 39.50 38.72 -7.81
C ARG A 126 38.86 37.98 -6.63
N MET A 127 39.28 38.30 -5.40
CA MET A 127 38.71 37.69 -4.20
C MET A 127 37.23 38.06 -3.99
N THR A 128 36.84 39.31 -4.23
CA THR A 128 35.42 39.72 -4.18
C THR A 128 34.59 39.00 -5.24
N SER A 129 35.11 38.90 -6.47
CA SER A 129 34.45 38.16 -7.55
C SER A 129 34.28 36.68 -7.19
N GLN A 130 35.29 36.07 -6.57
CA GLN A 130 35.21 34.68 -6.12
C GLN A 130 34.20 34.50 -4.98
N ALA A 131 34.15 35.42 -4.02
CA ALA A 131 33.15 35.41 -2.96
C ALA A 131 31.73 35.55 -3.52
N LYS A 132 31.53 36.38 -4.55
CA LYS A 132 30.24 36.52 -5.25
C LYS A 132 29.84 35.22 -5.96
N ALA A 133 30.78 34.59 -6.66
CA ALA A 133 30.54 33.31 -7.33
C ALA A 133 30.15 32.20 -6.33
N ASN A 134 30.73 32.19 -5.12
CA ASN A 134 30.36 31.24 -4.07
C ASN A 134 28.91 31.43 -3.59
N VAL A 135 28.46 32.69 -3.43
CA VAL A 135 27.06 33.00 -3.09
C VAL A 135 26.13 32.51 -4.20
N GLU A 136 26.38 32.88 -5.46
CA GLU A 136 25.55 32.47 -6.60
C GLU A 136 25.48 30.94 -6.75
N LYS A 137 26.61 30.24 -6.55
CA LYS A 137 26.66 28.78 -6.58
C LYS A 137 25.81 28.16 -5.48
N SER A 138 25.90 28.67 -4.27
CA SER A 138 25.14 28.15 -3.12
C SER A 138 23.64 28.42 -3.26
N GLU A 139 23.25 29.58 -3.80
CA GLU A 139 21.83 29.87 -4.13
C GLU A 139 21.27 28.90 -5.19
N LEU A 140 22.08 28.57 -6.21
CA LEU A 140 21.69 27.58 -7.21
C LEU A 140 21.55 26.17 -6.61
N GLU A 141 22.46 25.80 -5.70
CA GLU A 141 22.45 24.50 -5.01
C GLU A 141 21.21 24.35 -4.12
N ILE A 142 20.88 25.38 -3.32
CA ILE A 142 19.64 25.47 -2.54
C ILE A 142 18.43 25.26 -3.46
N LYS A 143 18.36 25.99 -4.57
CA LYS A 143 17.24 25.87 -5.52
C LYS A 143 17.10 24.45 -6.09
N ASN A 144 18.21 23.78 -6.37
CA ASN A 144 18.19 22.40 -6.85
C ASN A 144 17.72 21.43 -5.76
N ILE A 145 18.21 21.56 -4.52
CA ILE A 145 17.79 20.74 -3.39
C ILE A 145 16.28 20.94 -3.11
N THR A 146 15.78 22.17 -3.14
CA THR A 146 14.35 22.46 -2.97
C THR A 146 13.51 21.78 -4.06
N ARG A 147 13.95 21.82 -5.32
CA ARG A 147 13.27 21.12 -6.42
C ARG A 147 13.26 19.60 -6.20
N ASP A 148 14.37 19.03 -5.71
CA ASP A 148 14.43 17.60 -5.40
C ASP A 148 13.49 17.21 -4.25
N ILE A 149 13.37 18.06 -3.22
CA ILE A 149 12.41 17.87 -2.13
C ILE A 149 10.97 17.87 -2.67
N GLU A 150 10.62 18.84 -3.51
CA GLU A 150 9.29 18.93 -4.13
C GLU A 150 8.99 17.72 -5.01
N ARG A 151 9.97 17.29 -5.81
CA ARG A 151 9.86 16.10 -6.65
C ARG A 151 9.58 14.85 -5.82
N ILE A 152 10.36 14.60 -4.76
CA ILE A 152 10.14 13.43 -3.88
C ILE A 152 8.79 13.51 -3.18
N LYS A 153 8.36 14.71 -2.74
CA LYS A 153 7.01 14.89 -2.16
C LYS A 153 5.89 14.59 -3.16
N SER A 154 6.08 14.93 -4.44
CA SER A 154 5.13 14.57 -5.50
C SER A 154 5.13 13.07 -5.75
N GLU A 155 6.31 12.46 -5.91
CA GLU A 155 6.48 11.01 -6.10
C GLU A 155 5.82 10.22 -4.96
N GLN A 156 6.01 10.66 -3.70
CA GLN A 156 5.37 10.05 -2.54
C GLN A 156 3.83 10.09 -2.63
N LYS A 157 3.25 11.23 -3.01
CA LYS A 157 1.79 11.36 -3.15
C LYS A 157 1.25 10.45 -4.25
N ASP A 158 1.93 10.40 -5.38
CA ASP A 158 1.53 9.57 -6.52
C ASP A 158 1.64 8.08 -6.19
N GLU A 159 2.69 7.66 -5.47
CA GLU A 159 2.86 6.29 -5.01
C GLU A 159 1.78 5.89 -4.00
N LEU A 160 1.46 6.76 -3.03
CA LEU A 160 0.41 6.51 -2.05
C LEU A 160 -0.96 6.34 -2.75
N ALA A 161 -1.29 7.22 -3.69
CA ALA A 161 -2.54 7.12 -4.46
C ALA A 161 -2.63 5.81 -5.26
N LYS A 162 -1.52 5.36 -5.87
CA LYS A 162 -1.48 4.08 -6.59
C LYS A 162 -1.68 2.89 -5.67
N VAL A 163 -1.11 2.93 -4.46
CA VAL A 163 -1.28 1.87 -3.46
C VAL A 163 -2.72 1.81 -2.97
N GLU A 164 -3.32 2.96 -2.63
CA GLU A 164 -4.73 3.05 -2.24
C GLU A 164 -5.65 2.50 -3.34
N GLN A 165 -5.44 2.89 -4.60
CA GLN A 165 -6.22 2.39 -5.72
C GLN A 165 -6.06 0.87 -5.90
N LYS A 166 -4.83 0.37 -5.84
CA LYS A 166 -4.54 -1.06 -5.97
C LYS A 166 -5.25 -1.88 -4.89
N TRP A 167 -5.29 -1.41 -3.65
CA TRP A 167 -5.98 -2.11 -2.56
C TRP A 167 -7.51 -1.99 -2.66
N ALA A 168 -8.04 -0.87 -3.14
CA ALA A 168 -9.46 -0.73 -3.44
C ALA A 168 -9.92 -1.75 -4.52
N GLU A 169 -9.17 -1.88 -5.62
CA GLU A 169 -9.43 -2.88 -6.67
C GLU A 169 -9.28 -4.32 -6.18
N THR A 170 -8.45 -4.53 -5.15
CA THR A 170 -8.22 -5.86 -4.57
C THR A 170 -9.39 -6.33 -3.73
N LEU A 171 -10.12 -5.41 -3.07
CA LEU A 171 -11.29 -5.74 -2.26
C LEU A 171 -12.41 -6.39 -3.10
N GLU A 172 -12.57 -5.96 -4.36
CA GLU A 172 -13.61 -6.45 -5.27
C GLU A 172 -13.29 -7.82 -5.90
N LYS A 173 -12.05 -8.30 -5.81
CA LYS A 173 -11.60 -9.59 -6.38
C LYS A 173 -11.97 -10.77 -5.48
N VAL A 174 -13.27 -10.99 -5.31
CA VAL A 174 -13.81 -12.16 -4.60
C VAL A 174 -14.03 -13.29 -5.59
N VAL A 175 -13.40 -14.43 -5.34
CA VAL A 175 -13.57 -15.67 -6.08
C VAL A 175 -14.43 -16.62 -5.27
N VAL A 176 -15.30 -17.37 -5.94
CA VAL A 176 -16.08 -18.45 -5.32
C VAL A 176 -15.50 -19.77 -5.81
N GLU A 177 -14.89 -20.52 -4.91
CA GLU A 177 -14.31 -21.82 -5.23
C GLU A 177 -15.17 -22.96 -4.64
N PRO A 178 -15.53 -23.97 -5.44
CA PRO A 178 -16.19 -25.16 -4.93
C PRO A 178 -15.17 -26.06 -4.24
N VAL A 179 -15.39 -26.32 -2.95
CA VAL A 179 -14.62 -27.28 -2.15
C VAL A 179 -15.45 -28.54 -1.95
N SER A 180 -14.97 -29.65 -2.48
CA SER A 180 -15.57 -30.97 -2.27
C SER A 180 -15.09 -31.55 -0.95
N ALA A 181 -16.01 -32.18 -0.20
CA ALA A 181 -15.61 -32.94 0.98
C ALA A 181 -14.72 -34.13 0.56
N TYR A 182 -13.75 -34.52 1.38
CA TYR A 182 -13.07 -35.80 1.19
C TYR A 182 -13.93 -36.94 1.75
N LYS A 183 -13.93 -38.10 1.08
CA LYS A 183 -14.68 -39.29 1.55
C LYS A 183 -14.34 -39.69 3.00
N LYS A 184 -13.09 -39.49 3.42
CA LYS A 184 -12.61 -39.75 4.79
C LYS A 184 -13.18 -38.81 5.85
N ASP A 185 -13.68 -37.64 5.44
CA ASP A 185 -14.20 -36.58 6.31
C ASP A 185 -15.74 -36.57 6.35
N ILE A 186 -16.40 -37.57 5.72
CA ILE A 186 -17.85 -37.77 5.77
C ILE A 186 -18.17 -38.75 6.90
N TYR A 187 -18.86 -38.26 7.93
CA TYR A 187 -19.28 -39.06 9.08
C TYR A 187 -20.79 -39.31 9.04
N VAL A 188 -21.17 -40.59 8.95
CA VAL A 188 -22.56 -41.04 9.03
C VAL A 188 -22.82 -41.56 10.44
N ASP A 189 -23.60 -40.83 11.24
CA ASP A 189 -23.94 -41.24 12.60
C ASP A 189 -24.98 -42.39 12.59
N ARG A 190 -25.97 -42.30 11.70
CA ARG A 190 -27.00 -43.32 11.53
C ARG A 190 -27.43 -43.42 10.07
N PHE A 191 -27.50 -44.63 9.55
CA PHE A 191 -28.06 -44.93 8.24
C PHE A 191 -29.25 -45.88 8.39
N ALA A 192 -30.39 -45.51 7.82
CA ALA A 192 -31.60 -46.33 7.87
C ALA A 192 -32.38 -46.18 6.57
N LEU A 193 -32.94 -47.28 6.08
CA LEU A 193 -33.85 -47.28 4.96
C LEU A 193 -35.27 -47.09 5.48
N LEU A 194 -35.90 -45.96 5.13
CA LEU A 194 -37.31 -45.72 5.44
C LEU A 194 -38.18 -46.15 4.25
N TRP A 195 -39.18 -46.97 4.53
CA TRP A 195 -40.24 -47.24 3.57
C TRP A 195 -41.43 -46.33 3.86
N LEU A 196 -41.84 -45.55 2.86
CA LEU A 196 -43.01 -44.66 2.94
C LEU A 196 -44.20 -45.34 2.26
N PRO A 197 -45.20 -45.81 3.02
CA PRO A 197 -46.37 -46.46 2.44
C PRO A 197 -47.30 -45.48 1.73
N TYR A 198 -47.88 -45.92 0.62
CA TYR A 198 -48.93 -45.20 -0.10
C TYR A 198 -50.13 -46.11 -0.32
N TYR A 199 -51.32 -45.57 -0.14
CA TYR A 199 -52.55 -46.23 -0.58
C TYR A 199 -52.86 -45.80 -2.01
N ALA A 200 -53.17 -46.77 -2.86
CA ALA A 200 -53.71 -46.52 -4.19
C ALA A 200 -55.13 -47.09 -4.25
N PHE A 201 -56.10 -46.25 -4.56
CA PHE A 201 -57.49 -46.69 -4.76
C PHE A 201 -58.12 -45.96 -5.93
N ILE A 202 -59.14 -46.59 -6.50
CA ILE A 202 -59.88 -46.08 -7.65
C ILE A 202 -61.11 -45.36 -7.12
N LYS A 203 -61.27 -44.08 -7.49
CA LYS A 203 -62.44 -43.27 -7.16
C LYS A 203 -63.12 -42.85 -8.47
N GLY A 204 -64.10 -43.63 -8.92
CA GLY A 204 -64.68 -43.47 -10.26
C GLY A 204 -63.74 -43.98 -11.34
N GLU A 205 -63.39 -43.15 -12.32
CA GLU A 205 -62.40 -43.46 -13.37
C GLU A 205 -60.97 -43.02 -13.01
N GLU A 206 -60.78 -42.28 -11.91
CA GLU A 206 -59.48 -41.75 -11.51
C GLU A 206 -58.77 -42.64 -10.48
N ARG A 207 -57.46 -42.85 -10.69
CA ARG A 207 -56.57 -43.51 -9.73
C ARG A 207 -56.00 -42.46 -8.77
N VAL A 208 -56.38 -42.56 -7.50
CA VAL A 208 -55.90 -41.66 -6.44
C VAL A 208 -54.80 -42.35 -5.64
N ILE A 209 -53.68 -41.65 -5.43
CA ILE A 209 -52.57 -42.10 -4.59
C ILE A 209 -52.50 -41.18 -3.37
N VAL A 210 -52.63 -41.76 -2.18
CA VAL A 210 -52.64 -41.02 -0.91
C VAL A 210 -51.49 -41.50 -0.02
N PRO A 211 -50.70 -40.59 0.59
CA PRO A 211 -49.69 -40.96 1.57
C PRO A 211 -50.32 -41.68 2.78
N ALA A 212 -49.90 -42.90 3.07
CA ALA A 212 -50.40 -43.65 4.23
C ALA A 212 -49.69 -43.28 5.54
N PHE A 213 -48.58 -42.54 5.45
CA PHE A 213 -47.77 -42.10 6.60
C PHE A 213 -48.14 -40.71 7.14
N ARG A 214 -49.07 -39.99 6.50
CA ARG A 214 -49.59 -38.72 7.02
C ARG A 214 -50.93 -38.99 7.71
N TRP A 215 -50.90 -39.19 9.03
CA TRP A 215 -52.10 -39.39 9.84
C TRP A 215 -52.44 -38.09 10.59
N GLY A 216 -53.58 -37.47 10.28
CA GLY A 216 -54.12 -36.31 11.00
C GLY A 216 -53.47 -34.97 10.64
N SER A 217 -54.15 -34.18 9.80
CA SER A 217 -54.12 -32.72 9.83
C SER A 217 -55.37 -32.23 10.55
#